data_AF-A0A7K2WYZ2-F1
#
_entry.id   AF-A0A7K2WYZ2-F1
#
_cell.length_a   1.000
_cell.length_b   1.000
_cell.length_c   1.000
_cell.angle_alpha   90.00
_cell.angle_beta   90.00
_cell.angle_gamma   90.00
#
_symmetry.space_group_name_H-M   'P 1'
#
loop_
_entity.id
_entity.type
_entity.pdbx_description
1 polymer ?
#
loop_
_entity_poly.entity_id
_entity_poly.type
_entity_poly.pdbx_seq_one_letter_code
_entity_poly.pdbx_strand_id
1 'polypeptide(L)'
;MAVALAGLVGCTGGGSLLEGKSGAPGDTIRITPEDGAKSVRVSARIEVRVPDGRIERVTVARVEDAQRTELPGRISADGRTWRPGDGARVAPS
;
A
#
# COMPACT_ATOMS: atom_id res chain seq x y z
N MET A 1 64.03 10.18 19.27
CA MET A 1 63.41 9.12 20.10
C MET A 1 61.93 9.43 20.20
N ALA A 2 61.09 8.49 19.76
CA ALA A 2 59.64 8.34 19.95
C ALA A 2 58.69 9.51 19.57
N VAL A 3 57.99 9.30 18.45
CA VAL A 3 56.78 10.00 17.99
C VAL A 3 55.56 9.48 18.77
N ALA A 4 54.64 10.35 19.15
CA ALA A 4 53.28 9.95 19.55
C ALA A 4 52.26 10.57 18.58
N LEU A 5 51.88 9.78 17.58
CA LEU A 5 50.72 10.00 16.70
C LEU A 5 49.48 9.45 17.42
N ALA A 6 48.50 10.31 17.73
CA ALA A 6 47.20 9.87 18.23
C ALA A 6 46.30 9.47 17.04
N GLY A 7 46.25 8.18 16.74
CA GLY A 7 45.39 7.58 15.71
C GLY A 7 44.05 7.07 16.27
N LEU A 8 42.96 7.66 15.74
CA LEU A 8 41.67 7.08 15.30
C LEU A 8 41.05 5.86 16.04
N VAL A 9 39.82 6.07 16.55
CA VAL A 9 38.68 5.20 16.19
C VAL A 9 37.44 6.08 15.97
N GLY A 10 37.32 6.64 14.77
CA GLY A 10 36.02 7.06 14.28
C GLY A 10 35.25 5.80 13.91
N CYS A 11 34.15 5.52 14.59
CA CYS A 11 33.24 4.43 14.23
C CYS A 11 32.52 4.78 12.91
N THR A 12 33.19 4.52 11.80
CA THR A 12 32.55 4.28 10.51
C THR A 12 32.21 2.79 10.47
N GLY A 13 31.01 2.46 10.94
CA GLY A 13 30.32 1.19 10.74
C GLY A 13 28.85 1.57 10.64
N GLY A 14 28.29 1.71 9.44
CA GLY A 14 28.05 0.57 8.57
C GLY A 14 26.70 -0.01 8.96
N GLY A 15 25.63 0.74 8.69
CA GLY A 15 24.26 0.33 9.00
C GLY A 15 23.32 1.51 9.17
N SER A 16 22.87 2.09 8.05
CA SER A 16 21.50 2.59 7.96
C SER A 16 20.56 1.40 8.21
N LEU A 17 20.38 0.98 9.47
CA LEU A 17 19.45 -0.09 9.87
C LEU A 17 18.11 0.44 10.36
N LEU A 18 17.84 1.70 10.06
CA LEU A 18 16.60 2.39 10.37
C LEU A 18 16.40 3.59 9.44
N GLU A 19 16.90 3.47 8.20
CA GLU A 19 16.28 4.21 7.12
C GLU A 19 14.95 3.48 6.87
N GLY A 20 13.93 3.86 7.64
CA GLY A 20 12.55 3.65 7.28
C GLY A 20 12.33 4.38 5.96
N LYS A 21 12.79 3.78 4.86
CA LYS A 21 12.44 4.17 3.53
C LYS A 21 10.99 3.74 3.41
N SER A 22 10.11 4.59 3.95
CA SER A 22 8.70 4.58 3.62
C SER A 22 8.71 4.58 2.10
N GLY A 23 8.45 3.42 1.50
CA GLY A 23 8.44 3.29 0.05
C GLY A 23 7.49 4.33 -0.52
N ALA A 24 7.58 4.63 -1.81
CA ALA A 24 6.56 5.48 -2.42
C ALA A 24 5.17 4.89 -2.05
N PRO A 25 4.10 5.70 -1.93
CA PRO A 25 2.79 5.20 -1.51
C PRO A 25 2.34 3.92 -2.26
N GLY A 26 2.69 3.80 -3.55
CA GLY A 26 2.46 2.60 -4.37
C GLY A 26 3.32 1.37 -4.06
N ASP A 27 4.48 1.54 -3.43
CA ASP A 27 5.30 0.45 -2.91
C ASP A 27 4.71 -0.13 -1.62
N THR A 28 3.91 0.66 -0.89
CA THR A 28 3.28 0.27 0.39
C THR A 28 1.85 -0.22 0.20
N ILE A 29 1.09 0.37 -0.71
CA ILE A 29 -0.30 -0.02 -1.03
C ILE A 29 -0.45 -0.17 -2.54
N ARG A 30 -0.81 -1.37 -2.96
CA ARG A 30 -1.10 -1.71 -4.36
C ARG A 30 -2.60 -1.72 -4.59
N ILE A 31 -3.05 -0.95 -5.56
CA ILE A 31 -4.46 -0.87 -5.96
C ILE A 31 -4.58 -1.45 -7.36
N THR A 32 -5.56 -2.32 -7.55
CA THR A 32 -5.96 -2.86 -8.86
C THR A 32 -7.43 -2.53 -9.07
N PRO A 33 -7.81 -1.94 -10.21
CA PRO A 33 -6.94 -1.32 -11.21
C PRO A 33 -6.09 -0.18 -10.60
N GLU A 34 -5.03 0.20 -11.29
CA GLU A 34 -4.16 1.30 -10.85
C GLU A 34 -4.94 2.61 -10.65
N ASP A 35 -4.42 3.46 -9.78
CA ASP A 35 -5.01 4.79 -9.57
C ASP A 35 -5.04 5.59 -10.88
N GLY A 36 -6.17 6.26 -11.14
CA GLY A 36 -6.41 6.98 -12.39
C GLY A 36 -6.68 6.10 -13.63
N ALA A 37 -6.78 4.78 -13.48
CA ALA A 37 -7.15 3.89 -14.58
C ALA A 37 -8.48 4.29 -15.22
N LYS A 38 -8.54 4.25 -16.55
CA LYS A 38 -9.73 4.58 -17.37
C LYS A 38 -10.12 3.37 -18.22
N SER A 39 -11.36 3.37 -18.70
CA SER A 39 -11.87 2.29 -19.56
C SER A 39 -11.75 0.89 -18.91
N VAL A 40 -11.87 0.85 -17.59
CA VAL A 40 -11.82 -0.38 -16.79
C VAL A 40 -13.03 -1.25 -17.13
N ARG A 41 -12.79 -2.52 -17.48
CA ARG A 41 -13.87 -3.47 -17.78
C ARG A 41 -14.73 -3.71 -16.55
N VAL A 42 -16.03 -3.95 -16.74
CA VAL A 42 -16.96 -4.28 -15.65
C VAL A 42 -16.52 -5.54 -14.87
N SER A 43 -15.90 -6.50 -15.56
CA SER A 43 -15.36 -7.73 -14.96
C SER A 43 -13.94 -7.58 -14.41
N ALA A 44 -13.35 -6.39 -14.46
CA ALA A 44 -12.02 -6.17 -13.92
C ALA A 44 -12.02 -6.41 -12.41
N ARG A 45 -10.93 -7.02 -11.94
CA ARG A 45 -10.70 -7.21 -10.51
C ARG A 45 -10.54 -5.85 -9.83
N ILE A 46 -11.20 -5.70 -8.69
CA ILE A 46 -10.97 -4.60 -7.76
C ILE A 46 -10.30 -5.19 -6.51
N GLU A 47 -9.13 -4.66 -6.16
CA GLU A 47 -8.33 -5.17 -5.06
C GLU A 47 -7.48 -4.04 -4.45
N VAL A 48 -7.38 -4.04 -3.12
CA VAL A 48 -6.39 -3.23 -2.39
C VAL A 48 -5.50 -4.20 -1.62
N ARG A 49 -4.18 -4.09 -1.78
CA ARG A 49 -3.22 -5.02 -1.18
C ARG A 49 -2.06 -4.27 -0.56
N VAL A 50 -1.62 -4.71 0.61
CA VAL A 50 -0.35 -4.27 1.22
C VAL A 50 0.68 -5.41 1.12
N PRO A 51 1.91 -5.16 0.62
CA PRO A 51 2.97 -6.17 0.62
C PRO A 51 3.38 -6.56 2.04
N ASP A 52 3.45 -5.56 2.93
CA ASP A 52 3.88 -5.67 4.31
C ASP A 52 2.86 -5.05 5.28
N GLY A 53 2.89 -5.48 6.54
CA GLY A 53 1.92 -5.04 7.55
C GLY A 53 0.53 -5.64 7.37
N ARG A 54 -0.50 -4.86 7.77
CA ARG A 54 -1.92 -5.23 7.66
C ARG A 54 -2.76 -4.00 7.32
N ILE A 55 -3.85 -4.23 6.61
CA ILE A 55 -4.92 -3.28 6.38
C ILE A 55 -5.72 -3.16 7.67
N GLU A 56 -5.84 -1.95 8.20
CA GLU A 56 -6.71 -1.68 9.35
C GLU A 56 -8.13 -1.31 8.93
N ARG A 57 -8.25 -0.59 7.81
CA ARG A 57 -9.54 -0.13 7.26
C ARG A 57 -9.42 0.14 5.77
N VAL A 58 -10.45 -0.24 5.03
CA VAL A 58 -10.65 0.15 3.62
C VAL A 58 -12.10 0.58 3.44
N THR A 59 -12.29 1.71 2.77
CA THR A 59 -13.59 2.17 2.28
C THR A 59 -13.44 2.40 0.78
N VAL A 60 -14.23 1.68 -0.01
CA VAL A 60 -14.33 1.89 -1.46
C VAL A 60 -15.72 2.40 -1.74
N ALA A 61 -15.85 3.41 -2.58
CA ALA A 61 -17.13 3.94 -2.99
C ALA A 61 -17.12 4.31 -4.47
N ARG A 62 -18.25 4.04 -5.14
CA ARG A 62 -18.56 4.66 -6.41
C ARG A 62 -18.93 6.12 -6.14
N VAL A 63 -18.41 7.02 -6.96
CA VAL A 63 -18.86 8.41 -7.02
C VAL A 63 -19.36 8.69 -8.44
N GLU A 64 -20.63 9.00 -8.58
CA GLU A 64 -21.30 9.27 -9.86
C GLU A 64 -22.34 10.37 -9.62
N ASP A 65 -22.37 11.40 -10.47
CA ASP A 65 -23.28 12.55 -10.33
C ASP A 65 -23.32 13.12 -8.90
N ALA A 66 -22.15 13.22 -8.27
CA ALA A 66 -21.94 13.61 -6.88
C ALA A 66 -22.60 12.71 -5.81
N GLN A 67 -23.19 11.57 -6.20
CA GLN A 67 -23.67 10.54 -5.28
C GLN A 67 -22.54 9.58 -4.92
N ARG A 68 -22.41 9.28 -3.63
CA ARG A 68 -21.43 8.32 -3.10
C ARG A 68 -22.15 7.05 -2.64
N THR A 69 -21.82 5.92 -3.27
CA THR A 69 -22.34 4.61 -2.88
C THR A 69 -21.19 3.70 -2.47
N GLU A 70 -21.18 3.25 -1.22
CA GLU A 70 -20.14 2.36 -0.73
C GLU A 70 -20.23 0.99 -1.40
N LEU A 71 -19.06 0.46 -1.79
CA LEU A 71 -18.92 -0.88 -2.30
C LEU A 71 -18.51 -1.79 -1.13
N PRO A 72 -19.39 -2.66 -0.64
CA PRO A 72 -19.05 -3.54 0.47
C PRO A 72 -17.95 -4.51 0.06
N GLY A 73 -17.05 -4.78 1.00
CA GLY A 73 -15.97 -5.73 0.80
C GLY A 73 -15.41 -6.24 2.10
N ARG A 74 -14.48 -7.18 2.00
CA ARG A 74 -13.86 -7.83 3.16
C ARG A 74 -12.34 -7.81 3.04
N ILE A 75 -11.71 -7.58 4.19
CA ILE A 75 -10.29 -7.82 4.36
C ILE A 75 -10.11 -9.33 4.54
N SER A 76 -9.13 -9.91 3.86
CA SER A 76 -8.76 -11.32 3.97
C SER A 76 -8.28 -11.64 5.39
N ALA A 77 -8.32 -12.93 5.75
CA ALA A 77 -7.95 -13.39 7.10
C ALA A 77 -6.50 -13.02 7.49
N ASP A 78 -5.59 -12.96 6.52
CA ASP A 78 -4.21 -12.52 6.73
C ASP A 78 -4.06 -10.99 6.94
N GLY A 79 -5.15 -10.24 6.80
CA GLY A 79 -5.18 -8.79 6.96
C GLY A 79 -4.56 -8.02 5.80
N ARG A 80 -4.10 -8.66 4.71
CA ARG A 80 -3.25 -8.00 3.70
C ARG A 80 -3.95 -7.60 2.43
N THR A 81 -5.15 -8.12 2.18
CA THR A 81 -5.90 -7.84 0.96
C THR A 81 -7.33 -7.51 1.26
N TRP A 82 -7.87 -6.48 0.62
CA TRP A 82 -9.30 -6.20 0.59
C TRP A 82 -9.86 -6.50 -0.80
N ARG A 83 -11.06 -7.10 -0.85
CA ARG A 83 -11.80 -7.37 -2.08
C ARG A 83 -13.29 -7.08 -1.90
N PRO A 84 -14.02 -6.73 -2.97
CA PRO A 84 -15.48 -6.67 -2.94
C PRO A 84 -16.08 -7.99 -2.44
N GLY A 85 -17.23 -7.90 -1.76
CA GLY A 85 -18.01 -9.08 -1.39
C GLY A 85 -18.64 -9.75 -2.62
N ASP A 86 -19.14 -10.97 -2.44
CA ASP A 86 -19.84 -11.68 -3.53
C ASP A 86 -21.04 -10.86 -4.02
N GLY A 87 -21.15 -10.69 -5.35
CA GLY A 87 -22.18 -9.87 -5.98
C GLY A 87 -21.96 -8.35 -5.89
N ALA A 88 -20.97 -7.88 -5.13
CA ALA A 88 -20.61 -6.46 -5.09
C ALA A 88 -19.88 -6.09 -6.38
N ARG A 89 -20.46 -5.13 -7.12
CA ARG A 89 -19.91 -4.66 -8.39
C ARG A 89 -19.86 -3.14 -8.40
N VAL A 90 -18.88 -2.60 -9.11
CA VAL A 90 -18.85 -1.15 -9.32
C VAL A 90 -19.96 -0.77 -10.27
N ALA A 91 -20.20 -1.46 -11.40
CA ALA A 91 -21.22 -1.09 -12.40
C ALA A 91 -22.66 -1.01 -11.84
N PRO A 92 -23.52 -0.09 -12.32
CA PRO A 92 -24.91 -0.01 -11.88
C PRO A 92 -25.66 -1.32 -12.09
N SER A 93 -26.63 -1.56 -11.19
CA SER A 93 -27.52 -2.74 -11.10
C SER A 93 -28.35 -2.99 -12.35
#